data_AF-A0A8D4BIR1-F1
#
_entry.id   AF-A0A8D4BIR1-F1
#
_cell.length_a   1.000
_cell.length_b   1.000
_cell.length_c   1.000
_cell.angle_alpha   90.00
_cell.angle_beta   90.00
_cell.angle_gamma   90.00
#
_symmetry.space_group_name_H-M   'P 1'
#
loop_
_entity.id
_entity.type
_entity.pdbx_description
1 polymer ?
#
loop_
_entity_poly.entity_id
_entity_poly.type
_entity_poly.pdbx_seq_one_letter_code
_entity_poly.pdbx_strand_id
1 'polypeptide(L)'
;MNEKRYFLRRQFKVIIKQGSDILAPAYVASMLKNIEALGFTASASLIDRLLTLSFCEFMSFYEQLLLSLKRLVGAHVKYKPMYPNFPNEVMQASEAELYINAVVHYLTGVLPNSEKQDVFPLLDTTDLRIIDLGTDEEFGLMMRQLICANTSLSQMDRSDIEWSLVNLHAVDLLPAVIPQKENAAFVSSVLIKTKNYLLMSCLLILKQQQTFYVWQPLYLMAILAFHHPLYLRSLVVLNAEACCSC
;
A
#
# COMPACT_ATOMS: atom_id res chain seq x y z
N MET A 1 0.20 13.48 -2.55
CA MET A 1 -0.80 12.39 -2.64
C MET A 1 -0.26 11.19 -1.87
N ASN A 2 -1.11 10.45 -1.12
CA ASN A 2 -1.02 9.02 -0.77
C ASN A 2 0.26 8.31 -0.27
N GLU A 3 1.44 8.93 -0.20
CA GLU A 3 2.69 8.19 -0.48
C GLU A 3 2.85 6.82 0.21
N LYS A 4 2.43 6.64 1.48
CA LYS A 4 2.57 5.35 2.19
C LYS A 4 1.43 5.00 3.15
N ARG A 5 0.18 5.41 2.88
CA ARG A 5 -0.97 5.10 3.78
C ARG A 5 -1.21 3.60 4.01
N TYR A 6 -0.78 2.76 3.07
CA TYR A 6 -0.86 1.31 3.15
C TYR A 6 0.21 0.72 4.08
N PHE A 7 1.33 1.42 4.29
CA PHE A 7 2.33 1.04 5.30
C PHE A 7 1.76 1.15 6.71
N LEU A 8 1.02 2.23 6.97
CA LEU A 8 0.26 2.40 8.21
C LEU A 8 -0.82 1.32 8.37
N ARG A 9 -1.59 1.03 7.30
CA ARG A 9 -2.66 0.03 7.35
C ARG A 9 -2.16 -1.40 7.59
N ARG A 10 -1.03 -1.78 6.99
CA ARG A 10 -0.52 -3.15 7.01
C ARG A 10 0.46 -3.42 8.15
N GLN A 11 1.28 -2.44 8.51
CA GLN A 11 2.37 -2.62 9.47
C GLN A 11 2.38 -1.58 10.59
N PHE A 12 1.40 -0.67 10.65
CA PHE A 12 1.39 0.45 11.58
C PHE A 12 2.67 1.30 11.53
N LYS A 13 3.23 1.50 10.34
CA LYS A 13 4.42 2.33 10.14
C LYS A 13 4.15 3.58 9.32
N VAL A 14 4.86 4.66 9.62
CA VAL A 14 4.87 5.91 8.84
C VAL A 14 6.30 6.31 8.51
N ILE A 15 6.50 7.00 7.38
CA ILE A 15 7.82 7.49 6.97
C ILE A 15 7.82 9.00 7.03
N ILE A 16 8.73 9.54 7.82
CA ILE A 16 8.89 10.97 8.05
C ILE A 16 10.39 11.27 7.99
N LYS A 17 10.78 12.21 7.13
CA LYS A 17 12.18 12.67 7.05
C LYS A 17 12.54 13.46 8.31
N GLN A 18 13.83 13.52 8.65
CA GLN A 18 14.28 14.44 9.69
C GLN A 18 13.95 15.86 9.29
N GLY A 19 13.33 16.60 10.20
CA GLY A 19 13.36 18.05 10.09
C GLY A 19 14.64 18.60 10.71
N SER A 20 14.82 19.91 10.58
CA SER A 20 15.94 20.66 11.17
C SER A 20 15.50 21.56 12.32
N ASP A 21 14.23 21.48 12.72
CA ASP A 21 13.60 22.37 13.69
C ASP A 21 13.42 21.70 15.05
N ILE A 22 12.95 22.47 16.03
CA ILE A 22 12.61 21.99 17.37
C ILE A 22 11.13 22.30 17.60
N LEU A 23 10.30 21.26 17.56
CA LEU A 23 8.88 21.37 17.85
C LEU A 23 8.63 21.36 19.37
N ALA A 24 7.73 22.22 19.84
CA ALA A 24 7.32 22.19 21.24
C ALA A 24 6.65 20.84 21.60
N PRO A 25 7.08 20.15 22.69
CA PRO A 25 6.53 18.84 23.05
C PRO A 25 5.02 18.79 23.27
N ALA A 26 4.41 19.93 23.63
CA ALA A 26 2.97 20.07 23.79
C ALA A 26 2.17 19.67 22.53
N TYR A 27 2.70 19.91 21.33
CA TYR A 27 2.04 19.52 20.09
C TYR A 27 2.01 18.00 19.90
N VAL A 28 3.15 17.34 20.12
CA VAL A 28 3.24 15.87 20.03
C VAL A 28 2.39 15.21 21.11
N ALA A 29 2.42 15.71 22.35
CA ALA A 29 1.57 15.22 23.44
C ALA A 29 0.07 15.34 23.10
N SER A 30 -0.33 16.48 22.52
CA SER A 30 -1.71 16.71 22.07
C SER A 30 -2.12 15.73 20.97
N MET A 31 -1.25 15.48 19.98
CA MET A 31 -1.48 14.46 18.96
C MET A 31 -1.64 13.07 19.59
N LEU A 32 -0.72 12.67 20.49
CA LEU A 32 -0.78 11.37 21.17
C LEU A 32 -2.12 11.18 21.87
N LYS A 33 -2.59 12.19 22.61
CA LYS A 33 -3.87 12.11 23.31
C LYS A 33 -5.06 11.97 22.35
N ASN A 34 -5.00 12.63 21.20
CA ASN A 34 -6.07 12.54 20.20
C ASN A 34 -6.11 11.18 19.49
N ILE A 35 -4.96 10.56 19.22
CA ILE A 35 -4.91 9.23 18.59
C ILE A 35 -5.13 8.09 19.59
N GLU A 36 -4.88 8.33 20.89
CA GLU A 36 -5.22 7.42 21.99
C GLU A 36 -6.72 7.11 22.01
N ALA A 37 -7.56 8.13 21.80
CA ALA A 37 -9.02 7.96 21.67
C ALA A 37 -9.43 7.10 20.46
N LEU A 38 -8.53 6.87 19.50
CA LEU A 38 -8.72 5.96 18.36
C LEU A 38 -8.06 4.58 18.59
N GLY A 39 -7.49 4.33 19.77
CA GLY A 39 -6.81 3.08 20.12
C GLY A 39 -5.38 2.98 19.59
N PHE A 40 -4.67 4.10 19.42
CA PHE A 40 -3.31 4.15 18.91
C PHE A 40 -2.36 4.95 19.82
N THR A 41 -1.07 4.68 19.70
CA THR A 41 0.01 5.49 20.25
C THR A 41 1.18 5.54 19.26
N ALA A 42 2.27 6.23 19.58
CA ALA A 42 3.48 6.27 18.77
C ALA A 42 4.67 5.62 19.51
N SER A 43 5.59 5.04 18.74
CA SER A 43 6.87 4.57 19.27
C SER A 43 7.79 5.73 19.67
N ALA A 44 8.80 5.45 20.49
CA ALA A 44 9.80 6.44 20.86
C ALA A 44 10.52 7.03 19.64
N SER A 45 10.90 6.19 18.66
CA SER A 45 11.57 6.62 17.42
C SER A 45 10.70 7.58 16.58
N LEU A 46 9.38 7.36 16.55
CA LEU A 46 8.45 8.25 15.89
C LEU A 46 8.28 9.57 16.66
N ILE A 47 8.16 9.51 17.98
CA ILE A 47 8.09 10.72 18.83
C ILE A 47 9.34 11.59 18.64
N ASP A 48 10.52 11.00 18.73
CA ASP A 48 11.79 11.70 18.52
C ASP A 48 11.85 12.35 17.14
N ARG A 49 11.39 11.64 16.10
CA ARG A 49 11.31 12.18 14.74
C ARG A 49 10.37 13.38 14.65
N LEU A 50 9.19 13.30 15.26
CA LEU A 50 8.19 14.37 15.23
C LEU A 50 8.68 15.65 15.92
N LEU A 51 9.48 15.52 16.98
CA LEU A 51 10.06 16.65 17.68
C LEU A 51 11.07 17.44 16.83
N THR A 52 11.57 16.86 15.72
CA THR A 52 12.49 17.54 14.78
C THR A 52 11.79 18.35 13.69
N LEU A 53 10.46 18.27 13.58
CA LEU A 53 9.70 18.90 12.49
C LEU A 53 9.40 20.38 12.77
N SER A 54 9.25 21.16 11.70
CA SER A 54 8.59 22.46 11.82
C SER A 54 7.11 22.29 12.21
N PHE A 55 6.50 23.35 12.76
CA PHE A 55 5.07 23.34 13.07
C PHE A 55 4.20 23.02 11.84
N CYS A 56 4.53 23.60 10.67
CA CYS A 56 3.77 23.39 9.44
C CYS A 56 3.87 21.93 8.94
N GLU A 57 5.08 21.35 8.96
CA GLU A 57 5.28 19.95 8.58
C GLU A 57 4.56 19.00 9.53
N PHE A 58 4.66 19.25 10.83
CA PHE A 58 3.95 18.47 11.85
C PHE A 58 2.44 18.52 11.67
N MET A 59 1.85 19.70 11.47
CA MET A 59 0.40 19.83 11.31
C MET A 59 -0.09 19.13 10.03
N SER A 60 0.63 19.29 8.92
CA SER A 60 0.33 18.59 7.67
C SER A 60 0.37 17.06 7.84
N PHE A 61 1.38 16.55 8.54
CA PHE A 61 1.48 15.13 8.88
C PHE A 61 0.32 14.69 9.79
N TYR A 62 0.05 15.43 10.85
CA TYR A 62 -0.94 15.10 11.87
C TYR A 62 -2.35 15.00 11.28
N GLU A 63 -2.76 15.98 10.47
CA GLU A 63 -4.07 15.96 9.80
C GLU A 63 -4.25 14.71 8.92
N GLN A 64 -3.20 14.36 8.16
CA GLN A 64 -3.21 13.18 7.29
C GLN A 64 -3.22 11.87 8.09
N LEU A 65 -2.47 11.80 9.19
CA LEU A 65 -2.47 10.67 10.11
C LEU A 65 -3.87 10.46 10.68
N LEU A 66 -4.47 11.51 11.23
CA LEU A 66 -5.79 11.44 11.85
C LEU A 66 -6.88 10.97 10.87
N LEU A 67 -6.85 11.48 9.63
CA LEU A 67 -7.75 11.03 8.56
C LEU A 67 -7.55 9.56 8.18
N SER A 68 -6.32 9.04 8.31
CA SER A 68 -5.99 7.65 8.03
C SER A 68 -6.44 6.74 9.17
N LEU A 69 -6.18 7.11 10.42
CA LEU A 69 -6.60 6.34 11.59
C LEU A 69 -8.12 6.24 11.70
N LYS A 70 -8.86 7.35 11.52
CA LYS A 70 -10.34 7.32 11.48
C LYS A 70 -10.88 6.38 10.40
N ARG A 71 -10.18 6.25 9.27
CA ARG A 71 -10.53 5.28 8.23
C ARG A 71 -10.29 3.84 8.67
N LEU A 72 -9.17 3.56 9.34
CA LEU A 72 -8.84 2.23 9.85
C LEU A 72 -9.83 1.71 10.90
N VAL A 73 -10.32 2.57 11.79
CA VAL A 73 -11.27 2.17 12.85
C VAL A 73 -12.73 2.35 12.46
N GLY A 74 -13.03 2.72 11.21
CA GLY A 74 -14.40 2.97 10.77
C GLY A 74 -15.04 4.25 11.34
N ALA A 75 -14.33 5.04 12.14
CA ALA A 75 -14.81 6.30 12.74
C ALA A 75 -15.09 7.44 11.73
N HIS A 76 -14.80 7.21 10.45
CA HIS A 76 -15.23 8.08 9.34
C HIS A 76 -16.68 7.82 8.91
N VAL A 77 -17.25 6.66 9.26
CA VAL A 77 -18.63 6.29 8.95
C VAL A 77 -19.50 6.63 10.15
N LYS A 78 -20.57 7.40 9.92
CA LYS A 78 -21.62 7.58 10.93
C LYS A 78 -22.46 6.31 10.97
N TYR A 79 -22.12 5.37 11.84
CA TYR A 79 -22.95 4.19 12.08
C TYR A 79 -24.11 4.55 13.02
N LYS A 80 -25.34 4.29 12.58
CA LYS A 80 -26.54 4.37 13.43
C LYS A 80 -26.96 2.94 13.76
N PRO A 81 -26.62 2.40 14.95
CA PRO A 81 -27.07 1.07 15.35
C PRO A 81 -28.59 1.00 15.42
N MET A 82 -29.14 -0.19 15.15
CA MET A 82 -30.57 -0.45 15.24
C MET A 82 -31.09 -0.31 16.68
N TYR A 83 -30.26 -0.66 17.67
CA TYR A 83 -30.53 -0.47 19.10
C TYR A 83 -29.44 0.42 19.71
N PRO A 84 -29.63 1.76 19.75
CA PRO A 84 -28.63 2.71 20.26
C PRO A 84 -28.20 2.49 21.70
N ASN A 85 -29.04 1.86 22.53
CA ASN A 85 -28.78 1.63 23.95
C ASN A 85 -28.48 0.15 24.26
N PHE A 86 -27.91 -0.57 23.30
CA PHE A 86 -27.42 -1.93 23.52
C PHE A 86 -26.40 -1.97 24.69
N PRO A 87 -26.46 -2.96 25.61
CA PRO A 87 -27.36 -4.12 25.59
C PRO A 87 -28.74 -3.87 26.23
N ASN A 88 -28.91 -2.80 26.99
CA ASN A 88 -30.12 -2.56 27.81
C ASN A 88 -31.42 -2.59 27.02
N GLU A 89 -31.46 -1.96 25.85
CA GLU A 89 -32.63 -1.89 24.99
C GLU A 89 -33.11 -3.27 24.52
N VAL A 90 -32.15 -4.13 24.14
CA VAL A 90 -32.44 -5.51 23.71
C VAL A 90 -32.86 -6.36 24.90
N MET A 91 -32.26 -6.15 26.07
CA MET A 91 -32.61 -6.88 27.29
C MET A 91 -34.00 -6.54 27.82
N GLN A 92 -34.49 -5.33 27.55
CA GLN A 92 -35.81 -4.86 28.00
C GLN A 92 -36.94 -5.17 26.99
N ALA A 93 -36.61 -5.32 25.71
CA ALA A 93 -37.58 -5.64 24.67
C ALA A 93 -38.05 -7.10 24.77
N SER A 94 -39.30 -7.35 24.37
CA SER A 94 -39.81 -8.72 24.25
C SER A 94 -39.26 -9.44 23.02
N GLU A 95 -39.19 -10.77 23.04
CA GLU A 95 -38.77 -11.55 21.87
C GLU A 95 -39.63 -11.25 20.62
N ALA A 96 -40.94 -11.10 20.81
CA ALA A 96 -41.87 -10.77 19.73
C ALA A 96 -41.57 -9.40 19.11
N GLU A 97 -41.26 -8.40 19.94
CA GLU A 97 -40.88 -7.07 19.50
C GLU A 97 -39.55 -7.09 18.73
N LEU A 98 -38.53 -7.76 19.27
CA LEU A 98 -37.24 -7.93 18.59
C LEU A 98 -37.41 -8.61 17.22
N TYR A 99 -38.27 -9.64 17.15
CA TYR A 99 -38.58 -10.34 15.92
C TYR A 99 -39.26 -9.43 14.89
N ILE A 100 -40.31 -8.69 15.30
CA ILE A 100 -41.02 -7.76 14.42
C ILE A 100 -40.08 -6.65 13.93
N ASN A 101 -39.29 -6.05 14.83
CA ASN A 101 -38.33 -5.02 14.50
C ASN A 101 -37.32 -5.53 13.46
N ALA A 102 -36.80 -6.75 13.63
CA ALA A 102 -35.91 -7.36 12.66
C ALA A 102 -36.60 -7.54 11.30
N VAL A 103 -37.79 -8.14 11.24
CA VAL A 103 -38.55 -8.35 9.99
C VAL A 103 -38.81 -7.03 9.27
N VAL A 104 -39.29 -6.00 9.98
CA VAL A 104 -39.55 -4.67 9.41
C VAL A 104 -38.26 -4.06 8.88
N HIS A 105 -37.17 -4.12 9.63
CA HIS A 105 -35.88 -3.60 9.21
C HIS A 105 -35.37 -4.31 7.95
N TYR A 106 -35.44 -5.64 7.90
CA TYR A 106 -35.02 -6.42 6.74
C TYR A 106 -35.83 -6.08 5.47
N LEU A 107 -37.13 -5.81 5.60
CA LEU A 107 -38.00 -5.52 4.47
C LEU A 107 -37.94 -4.06 4.00
N THR A 108 -37.73 -3.12 4.92
CA THR A 108 -37.93 -1.68 4.66
C THR A 108 -36.69 -0.82 4.90
N GLY A 109 -35.67 -1.35 5.58
CA GLY A 109 -34.51 -0.59 6.04
C GLY A 109 -34.79 0.37 7.20
N VAL A 110 -36.04 0.45 7.69
CA VAL A 110 -36.43 1.32 8.80
C VAL A 110 -35.82 0.83 10.11
N LEU A 111 -35.35 1.75 10.95
CA LEU A 111 -34.85 1.45 12.30
C LEU A 111 -35.96 1.74 13.32
N PRO A 112 -36.02 0.99 14.45
CA PRO A 112 -36.93 1.31 15.53
C PRO A 112 -36.61 2.70 16.10
N ASN A 113 -37.65 3.38 16.57
CA ASN A 113 -37.53 4.71 17.14
C ASN A 113 -37.05 4.60 18.59
N SER A 114 -35.75 4.76 18.78
CA SER A 114 -35.12 4.76 20.09
C SER A 114 -34.21 5.96 20.22
N GLU A 115 -34.41 6.74 21.27
CA GLU A 115 -33.51 7.84 21.61
C GLU A 115 -32.25 7.27 22.27
N LYS A 116 -31.09 7.79 21.85
CA LYS A 116 -29.82 7.41 22.43
C LYS A 116 -29.70 8.06 23.82
N GLN A 117 -29.49 7.24 24.83
CA GLN A 117 -29.18 7.67 26.19
C GLN A 117 -27.69 7.97 26.32
N ASP A 118 -27.34 8.95 27.13
CA ASP A 118 -25.94 9.22 27.48
C ASP A 118 -25.42 8.11 28.39
N VAL A 119 -24.47 7.34 27.90
CA VAL A 119 -23.78 6.29 28.65
C VAL A 119 -22.37 6.79 28.96
N PHE A 120 -21.92 6.58 30.20
CA PHE A 120 -20.52 6.84 30.55
C PHE A 120 -19.60 6.01 29.63
N PRO A 121 -18.55 6.61 29.06
CA PRO A 121 -17.60 5.86 28.25
C PRO A 121 -16.96 4.76 29.10
N LEU A 122 -16.79 3.58 28.51
CA LEU A 122 -16.04 2.50 29.13
C LEU A 122 -14.63 2.99 29.43
N LEU A 123 -14.21 2.88 30.69
CA LEU A 123 -12.88 3.28 31.16
C LEU A 123 -11.86 2.13 31.01
N ASP A 124 -12.05 1.24 30.04
CA ASP A 124 -11.15 0.12 29.85
C ASP A 124 -9.78 0.59 29.38
N THR A 125 -8.73 -0.01 29.96
CA THR A 125 -7.37 0.12 29.49
C THR A 125 -7.21 -0.69 28.20
N THR A 126 -7.53 -0.07 27.06
CA THR A 126 -7.31 -0.71 25.76
C THR A 126 -5.81 -0.77 25.46
N ASP A 127 -5.31 -1.94 25.08
CA ASP A 127 -3.95 -2.06 24.53
C ASP A 127 -3.83 -1.19 23.28
N LEU A 128 -3.04 -0.11 23.36
CA LEU A 128 -2.87 0.82 22.25
C LEU A 128 -1.99 0.19 21.17
N ARG A 129 -2.43 0.30 19.91
CA ARG A 129 -1.60 -0.10 18.77
C ARG A 129 -0.51 0.93 18.54
N ILE A 130 0.75 0.50 18.60
CA ILE A 130 1.91 1.36 18.42
C ILE A 130 2.11 1.65 16.93
N ILE A 131 2.14 2.93 16.58
CA ILE A 131 2.55 3.42 15.27
C ILE A 131 4.04 3.71 15.31
N ASP A 132 4.81 3.06 14.45
CA ASP A 132 6.27 3.14 14.43
C ASP A 132 6.80 3.98 13.26
N LEU A 133 8.04 4.44 13.39
CA LEU A 133 8.79 5.03 12.29
C LEU A 133 9.31 3.91 11.39
N GLY A 134 9.04 3.98 10.10
CA GLY A 134 9.57 3.04 9.11
C GLY A 134 10.46 3.68 8.06
N THR A 135 11.11 2.84 7.26
CA THR A 135 12.06 3.27 6.22
C THR A 135 11.58 2.92 4.80
N ASP A 136 12.15 3.59 3.81
CA ASP A 136 11.84 3.36 2.39
C ASP A 136 12.14 1.91 1.98
N GLU A 137 13.18 1.31 2.57
CA GLU A 137 13.56 -0.08 2.34
C GLU A 137 12.53 -1.07 2.91
N GLU A 138 12.07 -0.85 4.14
CA GLU A 138 11.02 -1.67 4.77
C GLU A 138 9.72 -1.59 3.98
N PHE A 139 9.39 -0.38 3.53
CA PHE A 139 8.26 -0.12 2.67
C PHE A 139 8.37 -0.88 1.33
N GLY A 140 9.53 -0.80 0.66
CA GLY A 140 9.78 -1.52 -0.58
C GLY A 140 9.76 -3.04 -0.39
N LEU A 141 10.24 -3.54 0.75
CA LEU A 141 10.14 -4.95 1.12
C LEU A 141 8.68 -5.39 1.27
N MET A 142 7.86 -4.61 1.98
CA MET A 142 6.42 -4.88 2.13
C MET A 142 5.74 -4.94 0.76
N MET A 143 6.05 -4.02 -0.15
CA MET A 143 5.48 -4.02 -1.50
C MET A 143 5.91 -5.24 -2.33
N ARG A 144 7.19 -5.61 -2.27
CA ARG A 144 7.70 -6.83 -2.92
C ARG A 144 7.00 -8.08 -2.41
N GLN A 145 6.85 -8.21 -1.08
CA GLN A 145 6.16 -9.32 -0.46
C GLN A 145 4.69 -9.39 -0.90
N LEU A 146 4.02 -8.23 -1.00
CA LEU A 146 2.65 -8.14 -1.47
C LEU A 146 2.53 -8.59 -2.93
N ILE A 147 3.44 -8.15 -3.80
CA ILE A 147 3.47 -8.54 -5.22
C ILE A 147 3.77 -10.04 -5.38
N CYS A 148 4.69 -10.60 -4.57
CA CYS A 148 5.05 -12.02 -4.57
C CYS A 148 4.03 -12.95 -3.92
N ALA A 149 2.91 -12.43 -3.39
CA ALA A 149 1.95 -13.27 -2.68
C ALA A 149 1.48 -14.44 -3.56
N ASN A 150 1.44 -15.65 -2.99
CA ASN A 150 0.97 -16.86 -3.66
C ASN A 150 -0.57 -16.95 -3.75
N THR A 151 -1.28 -15.95 -3.23
CA THR A 151 -2.74 -15.83 -3.28
C THR A 151 -3.15 -14.75 -4.25
N SER A 152 -4.39 -14.80 -4.73
CA SER A 152 -4.96 -13.71 -5.51
C SER A 152 -5.00 -12.42 -4.69
N LEU A 153 -4.59 -11.32 -5.31
CA LEU A 153 -4.61 -9.98 -4.70
C LEU A 153 -6.05 -9.48 -4.54
N SER A 154 -6.37 -8.94 -3.38
CA SER A 154 -7.63 -8.22 -3.15
C SER A 154 -7.72 -6.99 -4.05
N GLN A 155 -8.94 -6.47 -4.29
CA GLN A 155 -9.12 -5.25 -5.08
C GLN A 155 -8.34 -4.07 -4.48
N MET A 156 -8.29 -3.99 -3.14
CA MET A 156 -7.54 -2.96 -2.43
C MET A 156 -6.03 -3.10 -2.66
N ASP A 157 -5.50 -4.32 -2.61
CA ASP A 157 -4.08 -4.56 -2.85
C ASP A 157 -3.67 -4.28 -4.30
N ARG A 158 -4.55 -4.60 -5.25
CA ARG A 158 -4.35 -4.22 -6.66
C ARG A 158 -4.24 -2.71 -6.81
N SER A 159 -5.17 -1.97 -6.22
CA SER A 159 -5.14 -0.49 -6.26
C SER A 159 -3.88 0.08 -5.61
N ASP A 160 -3.43 -0.49 -4.49
CA ASP A 160 -2.22 -0.02 -3.81
C ASP A 160 -0.94 -0.33 -4.61
N ILE A 161 -0.84 -1.53 -5.20
CA ILE A 161 0.25 -1.91 -6.10
C ILE A 161 0.25 -1.00 -7.34
N GLU A 162 -0.91 -0.80 -7.97
CA GLU A 162 -1.04 0.05 -9.14
C GLU A 162 -0.58 1.48 -8.84
N TRP A 163 -1.08 2.07 -7.75
CA TRP A 163 -0.67 3.40 -7.33
C TRP A 163 0.85 3.48 -7.10
N SER A 164 1.42 2.49 -6.42
CA SER A 164 2.85 2.46 -6.10
C SER A 164 3.72 2.34 -7.35
N LEU A 165 3.38 1.45 -8.28
CA LEU A 165 4.13 1.25 -9.53
C LEU A 165 4.01 2.44 -10.49
N VAL A 166 2.93 3.22 -10.39
CA VAL A 166 2.71 4.42 -11.21
C VAL A 166 3.43 5.64 -10.66
N ASN A 167 3.48 5.80 -9.33
CA ASN A 167 3.93 7.04 -8.69
C ASN A 167 5.34 6.94 -8.08
N LEU A 168 5.89 5.73 -7.93
CA LEU A 168 7.24 5.50 -7.41
C LEU A 168 8.12 4.84 -8.48
N HIS A 169 9.42 4.72 -8.19
CA HIS A 169 10.34 3.98 -9.04
C HIS A 169 9.99 2.49 -9.02
N ALA A 170 9.21 2.05 -10.01
CA ALA A 170 8.68 0.68 -10.09
C ALA A 170 9.76 -0.40 -9.94
N VAL A 171 10.96 -0.17 -10.51
CA VAL A 171 12.10 -1.10 -10.43
C VAL A 171 12.49 -1.40 -8.97
N ASP A 172 12.39 -0.41 -8.08
CA ASP A 172 12.76 -0.57 -6.67
C ASP A 172 11.73 -1.38 -5.88
N LEU A 173 10.54 -1.61 -6.44
CA LEU A 173 9.43 -2.33 -5.81
C LEU A 173 9.19 -3.71 -6.42
N LEU A 174 9.78 -4.01 -7.58
CA LEU A 174 9.58 -5.28 -8.26
C LEU A 174 10.46 -6.37 -7.63
N PRO A 175 9.91 -7.56 -7.38
CA PRO A 175 10.70 -8.72 -7.01
C PRO A 175 11.36 -9.36 -8.23
N ALA A 176 12.37 -10.20 -8.00
CA ALA A 176 13.01 -10.96 -9.08
C ALA A 176 12.06 -11.98 -9.73
N VAL A 177 11.11 -12.52 -8.97
CA VAL A 177 10.13 -13.51 -9.45
C VAL A 177 8.77 -13.22 -8.83
N ILE A 178 7.71 -13.28 -9.64
CA ILE A 178 6.31 -13.24 -9.19
C ILE A 178 5.73 -14.65 -9.37
N PRO A 179 5.54 -15.44 -8.30
CA PRO A 179 5.15 -16.84 -8.43
C PRO A 179 3.76 -17.03 -9.02
N GLN A 180 2.80 -16.19 -8.60
CA GLN A 180 1.41 -16.32 -9.01
C GLN A 180 1.16 -15.64 -10.36
N LYS A 181 0.68 -16.42 -11.34
CA LYS A 181 0.51 -15.96 -12.73
C LYS A 181 -0.48 -14.80 -12.88
N GLU A 182 -1.56 -14.83 -12.10
CA GLU A 182 -2.55 -13.74 -12.07
C GLU A 182 -1.93 -12.42 -11.59
N ASN A 183 -1.13 -12.49 -10.52
CA ASN A 183 -0.43 -11.33 -9.96
C ASN A 183 0.61 -10.81 -10.95
N ALA A 184 1.35 -11.71 -11.60
CA ALA A 184 2.33 -11.37 -12.64
C ALA A 184 1.68 -10.67 -13.84
N ALA A 185 0.55 -11.20 -14.33
CA ALA A 185 -0.21 -10.61 -15.43
C ALA A 185 -0.75 -9.22 -15.06
N PHE A 186 -1.30 -9.08 -13.86
CA PHE A 186 -1.77 -7.79 -13.35
C PHE A 186 -0.64 -6.75 -13.28
N VAL A 187 0.47 -7.07 -12.60
CA VAL A 187 1.63 -6.17 -12.47
C VAL A 187 2.18 -5.80 -13.85
N SER A 188 2.31 -6.76 -14.75
CA SER A 188 2.76 -6.50 -16.13
C SER A 188 1.83 -5.53 -16.86
N SER A 189 0.51 -5.70 -16.70
CA SER A 189 -0.48 -4.81 -17.32
C SER A 189 -0.37 -3.37 -16.79
N VAL A 190 -0.09 -3.20 -15.49
CA VAL A 190 0.15 -1.89 -14.88
C VAL A 190 1.39 -1.26 -15.51
N LEU A 191 2.53 -1.97 -15.52
CA LEU A 191 3.79 -1.47 -16.07
C LEU A 191 3.69 -1.06 -17.54
N ILE A 192 2.94 -1.80 -18.34
CA ILE A 192 2.68 -1.46 -19.76
C ILE A 192 1.89 -0.16 -19.87
N LYS A 193 0.87 0.04 -19.04
CA LYS A 193 0.05 1.27 -19.04
C LYS A 193 0.88 2.51 -18.67
N THR A 194 1.87 2.37 -17.80
CA THR A 194 2.67 3.51 -17.31
C THR A 194 3.65 4.09 -18.34
N LYS A 195 3.74 3.53 -19.57
CA LYS A 195 4.66 3.98 -20.64
C LYS A 195 6.10 4.26 -20.15
N ASN A 196 6.65 3.37 -19.34
CA ASN A 196 8.06 3.47 -18.95
C ASN A 196 8.89 2.61 -19.94
N TYR A 197 9.78 3.24 -20.70
CA TYR A 197 10.58 2.64 -21.80
C TYR A 197 11.64 1.61 -21.35
N LEU A 198 11.43 0.92 -20.23
CA LEU A 198 12.34 -0.08 -19.64
C LEU A 198 11.88 -1.53 -19.88
N LEU A 199 11.08 -1.75 -20.92
CA LEU A 199 10.51 -3.05 -21.25
C LEU A 199 11.53 -4.09 -21.75
N MET A 200 12.76 -3.70 -22.12
CA MET A 200 13.74 -4.70 -22.58
C MET A 200 14.43 -5.49 -21.46
N SER A 201 14.51 -4.99 -20.23
CA SER A 201 15.07 -5.75 -19.11
C SER A 201 14.03 -6.63 -18.40
N CYS A 202 12.76 -6.20 -18.30
CA CYS A 202 11.70 -6.99 -17.67
C CYS A 202 11.23 -8.18 -18.53
N LEU A 203 11.28 -8.08 -19.86
CA LEU A 203 10.92 -9.20 -20.76
C LEU A 203 11.86 -10.42 -20.61
N LEU A 204 13.09 -10.22 -20.11
CA LEU A 204 14.02 -11.32 -19.85
C LEU A 204 13.63 -12.15 -18.62
N ILE A 205 13.01 -11.52 -17.61
CA ILE A 205 12.57 -12.20 -16.38
C ILE A 205 11.35 -13.10 -16.68
N LEU A 206 10.44 -12.67 -17.57
CA LEU A 206 9.30 -13.48 -17.99
C LEU A 206 9.68 -14.61 -18.96
N LYS A 207 10.77 -14.47 -19.74
CA LYS A 207 11.25 -15.54 -20.63
C LYS A 207 11.91 -16.72 -19.90
N GLN A 208 12.38 -16.56 -18.66
CA GLN A 208 12.99 -17.67 -17.90
C GLN A 208 11.99 -18.69 -17.33
N GLN A 209 10.67 -18.46 -17.45
CA GLN A 209 9.65 -19.47 -17.11
C GLN A 209 9.22 -20.39 -18.27
N GLN A 210 9.84 -20.26 -19.45
CA GLN A 210 9.69 -21.22 -20.55
C GLN A 210 11.04 -21.81 -20.94
N THR A 211 11.33 -22.99 -20.44
CA THR A 211 12.45 -23.81 -20.90
C THR A 211 12.21 -24.36 -22.31
N PHE A 212 13.24 -24.20 -23.16
CA PHE A 212 13.60 -24.91 -24.39
C PHE A 212 12.72 -24.72 -25.64
N TYR A 213 13.26 -24.06 -26.67
CA TYR A 213 13.57 -24.66 -27.98
C TYR A 213 14.55 -23.76 -28.77
N VAL A 214 15.33 -24.42 -29.61
CA VAL A 214 16.51 -24.07 -30.43
C VAL A 214 16.31 -22.85 -31.36
N TRP A 215 17.42 -22.35 -31.96
CA TRP A 215 17.61 -21.29 -33.00
C TRP A 215 17.99 -19.91 -32.44
N GLN A 216 19.03 -19.16 -32.86
CA GLN A 216 20.23 -19.30 -33.70
C GLN A 216 21.05 -17.99 -33.50
N PRO A 217 22.36 -17.89 -33.87
CA PRO A 217 23.27 -16.76 -33.58
C PRO A 217 22.94 -15.37 -34.16
N LEU A 218 21.76 -15.17 -34.76
CA LEU A 218 21.38 -13.92 -35.43
C LEU A 218 20.93 -12.81 -34.48
N TYR A 219 20.56 -13.13 -33.23
CA TYR A 219 20.04 -12.15 -32.28
C TYR A 219 21.12 -11.25 -31.66
N LEU A 220 22.38 -11.71 -31.60
CA LEU A 220 23.50 -10.88 -31.12
C LEU A 220 23.95 -9.84 -32.17
N MET A 221 23.76 -10.14 -33.46
CA MET A 221 24.17 -9.25 -34.56
C MET A 221 23.24 -8.02 -34.70
N ALA A 222 21.96 -8.16 -34.34
CA ALA A 222 21.00 -7.05 -34.39
C ALA A 222 21.22 -6.02 -33.26
N ILE A 223 21.79 -6.45 -32.12
CA ILE A 223 22.01 -5.58 -30.95
C ILE A 223 23.25 -4.70 -31.14
N LEU A 224 24.28 -5.18 -31.83
CA LEU A 224 25.48 -4.39 -32.14
C LEU A 224 25.29 -3.39 -33.28
N ALA A 225 24.32 -3.59 -34.16
CA ALA A 225 24.04 -2.68 -35.28
C ALA A 225 23.31 -1.39 -34.89
N PHE A 226 22.74 -1.32 -33.68
CA PHE A 226 21.93 -0.18 -33.21
C PHE A 226 22.68 0.80 -32.31
N HIS A 227 23.97 0.57 -32.03
CA HIS A 227 24.81 1.47 -31.24
C HIS A 227 26.01 1.95 -32.06
N HIS A 228 25.94 3.22 -32.49
CA HIS A 228 27.02 4.05 -33.05
C HIS A 228 27.39 3.88 -34.55
N PRO A 229 27.23 4.95 -35.38
CA PRO A 229 27.54 4.90 -36.82
C PRO A 229 29.03 5.13 -37.18
N LEU A 230 29.98 4.83 -36.30
CA LEU A 230 31.42 5.09 -36.55
C LEU A 230 32.30 3.83 -36.72
N TYR A 231 31.74 2.62 -36.59
CA TYR A 231 32.50 1.37 -36.71
C TYR A 231 32.28 0.58 -38.01
N LEU A 232 31.65 1.19 -39.02
CA LEU A 232 31.33 0.53 -40.29
C LEU A 232 32.46 0.58 -41.35
N ARG A 233 33.64 1.15 -41.03
CA ARG A 233 34.77 1.24 -41.96
C ARG A 233 35.88 0.20 -41.78
N SER A 234 35.86 -0.59 -40.71
CA SER A 234 36.89 -1.60 -40.43
C SER A 234 36.44 -3.05 -40.68
N LEU A 235 35.15 -3.31 -40.91
CA LEU A 235 34.62 -4.68 -41.08
C LEU A 235 34.46 -5.14 -42.54
N VAL A 236 34.68 -4.26 -43.53
CA VAL A 236 34.67 -4.66 -44.95
C VAL A 236 35.95 -5.42 -45.35
N VAL A 237 36.99 -5.44 -44.50
CA VAL A 237 38.27 -6.08 -44.84
C VAL A 237 38.40 -7.54 -44.37
N LEU A 238 37.49 -8.06 -43.53
CA LEU A 238 37.65 -9.40 -42.94
C LEU A 238 36.75 -10.51 -43.53
N ASN A 239 35.91 -10.21 -44.53
CA ASN A 239 35.00 -11.21 -45.14
C ASN A 239 35.48 -11.74 -46.51
N ALA A 240 36.76 -11.60 -46.84
CA ALA A 240 37.33 -12.13 -48.08
C ALA A 240 38.00 -13.51 -47.96
N GLU A 241 38.14 -14.11 -46.76
CA GLU A 241 38.95 -15.34 -46.59
C GLU A 241 38.18 -16.60 -46.16
N ALA A 242 36.85 -16.58 -46.06
CA ALA A 242 36.07 -17.76 -45.62
C ALA A 242 35.25 -18.43 -46.74
N CYS A 243 35.72 -18.37 -47.99
CA CYS A 243 35.10 -19.06 -49.13
C CYS A 243 36.14 -19.91 -49.88
N CYS A 244 36.81 -20.82 -49.16
CA CYS A 244 37.54 -21.96 -49.71
C CYS A 244 37.84 -22.94 -48.57
N SER A 245 37.11 -24.06 -48.50
CA SER A 245 37.59 -25.41 -48.13
C SER A 245 36.41 -26.32 -47.75
N CYS A 246 36.28 -27.40 -48.54
CA CYS A 246 35.42 -28.59 -48.40
C CYS A 246 33.93 -28.46 -48.77
#